data_AF-A0A4S2ME98-F1
#
_entry.id   AF-A0A4S2ME98-F1
#
_cell.length_a   1.000
_cell.length_b   1.000
_cell.length_c   1.000
_cell.angle_alpha   90.00
_cell.angle_beta   90.00
_cell.angle_gamma   90.00
#
_symmetry.space_group_name_H-M   'P 1'
#
loop_
_entity.id
_entity.type
_entity.pdbx_description
1 polymer ?
#
loop_
_entity_poly.entity_id
_entity_poly.type
_entity_poly.pdbx_seq_one_letter_code
_entity_poly.pdbx_strand_id
1 'polypeptide(L)'
;MKTTLFHILFTLLVSNSLCHEREIVIAQWAKPRRGDEPGGFTCEDLKQGAPRFWKKRQFYDCQEVGSWENIYFIKFKTDVDIWRRDYREIGEGEILWLANRMVNDYRGSCRTVSEFFEDDGTNPTHTIMLTGLYQETFCKQLMKRQFDAYQVTSCDVAELGEHRLQLIYLSTYQVQLNVPAERDVVLDLVVQLNNGLSKCRYNAYAVRENAH
;
A
#
# COMPACT_ATOMS: atom_id res chain seq x y z
N MET A 1 16.38 -32.47 -31.10
CA MET A 1 15.23 -31.54 -31.00
C MET A 1 14.54 -31.63 -29.63
N LYS A 2 15.24 -31.41 -28.51
CA LYS A 2 14.63 -31.38 -27.15
C LYS A 2 15.01 -30.14 -26.33
N THR A 3 16.06 -29.43 -26.72
CA THR A 3 16.58 -28.24 -26.03
C THR A 3 15.79 -26.96 -26.34
N THR A 4 15.30 -26.80 -27.57
CA THR A 4 14.59 -25.58 -28.00
C THR A 4 13.22 -25.43 -27.32
N LEU A 5 12.48 -26.52 -27.11
CA LEU A 5 11.18 -26.48 -26.45
C LEU A 5 11.30 -26.10 -24.97
N PHE A 6 12.34 -26.57 -24.29
CA PHE A 6 12.60 -26.27 -22.88
C PHE A 6 12.96 -24.81 -22.68
N HIS A 7 13.78 -24.22 -23.56
CA HIS A 7 14.09 -22.79 -23.49
C HIS A 7 12.85 -21.93 -23.77
N ILE A 8 12.03 -22.24 -24.77
CA ILE A 8 10.81 -21.47 -25.05
C ILE A 8 9.82 -21.54 -23.87
N LEU A 9 9.61 -22.72 -23.29
CA LEU A 9 8.73 -22.89 -22.13
C LEU A 9 9.26 -22.15 -20.88
N PHE A 10 10.56 -22.22 -20.63
CA PHE A 10 11.21 -21.53 -19.51
C PHE A 10 11.17 -20.02 -19.69
N THR A 11 11.36 -19.51 -20.90
CA THR A 11 11.30 -18.07 -21.19
C THR A 11 9.88 -17.51 -21.03
N LEU A 12 8.86 -18.26 -21.47
CA LEU A 12 7.44 -17.88 -21.30
C LEU A 12 6.97 -17.95 -19.83
N LEU A 13 7.50 -18.91 -19.05
CA LEU A 13 7.20 -19.01 -17.62
C LEU A 13 7.87 -17.87 -16.83
N VAL A 14 9.13 -17.55 -17.15
CA VAL A 14 9.87 -16.45 -16.52
C VAL A 14 9.29 -15.08 -16.92
N SER A 15 8.87 -14.90 -18.18
CA SER A 15 8.21 -13.65 -18.59
C SER A 15 6.86 -13.47 -17.91
N ASN A 16 6.06 -14.54 -17.79
CA ASN A 16 4.77 -14.47 -17.09
C ASN A 16 4.93 -14.21 -15.58
N SER A 17 5.97 -14.76 -14.92
CA SER A 17 6.21 -14.47 -13.51
C SER A 17 6.71 -13.03 -13.28
N LEU A 18 7.46 -12.47 -14.22
CA LEU A 18 7.92 -11.07 -14.14
C LEU A 18 6.77 -10.07 -14.34
N CYS A 19 5.75 -10.39 -15.15
CA CYS A 19 4.60 -9.49 -15.37
C CYS A 19 3.74 -9.25 -14.11
N HIS A 20 3.79 -10.15 -13.14
CA HIS A 20 2.98 -10.09 -11.91
C HIS A 20 3.80 -9.70 -10.68
N GLU A 21 5.10 -9.46 -10.86
CA GLU A 21 5.94 -8.86 -9.83
C GLU A 21 5.53 -7.41 -9.61
N ARG A 22 5.47 -6.99 -8.35
CA ARG A 22 5.25 -5.61 -7.93
C ARG A 22 6.30 -5.21 -6.90
N GLU A 23 6.81 -4.01 -7.04
CA GLU A 23 7.63 -3.37 -6.02
C GLU A 23 6.72 -2.49 -5.15
N ILE A 24 6.76 -2.72 -3.84
CA ILE A 24 5.94 -2.02 -2.86
C ILE A 24 6.86 -1.24 -1.94
N VAL A 25 6.60 0.05 -1.81
CA VAL A 25 7.24 0.93 -0.84
C VAL A 25 6.27 1.18 0.30
N ILE A 26 6.74 1.07 1.55
CA ILE A 26 5.97 1.38 2.75
C ILE A 26 6.63 2.51 3.52
N ALA A 27 5.81 3.39 4.09
CA ALA A 27 6.24 4.48 4.96
C ALA A 27 5.71 4.31 6.39
N GLN A 28 6.53 4.70 7.36
CA GLN A 28 6.13 4.75 8.78
C GLN A 28 6.84 5.86 9.55
N TRP A 29 6.20 6.34 10.61
CA TRP A 29 6.78 7.30 11.54
C TRP A 29 7.78 6.63 12.49
N ALA A 30 8.93 7.29 12.70
CA ALA A 30 9.94 6.94 13.70
C ALA A 30 9.38 6.91 15.13
N LYS A 31 8.45 7.83 15.40
CA LYS A 31 7.69 7.89 16.64
C LYS A 31 6.22 7.71 16.29
N PRO A 32 5.57 6.61 16.73
CA PRO A 32 4.15 6.44 16.50
C PRO A 32 3.38 7.65 17.03
N ARG A 33 2.54 8.26 16.18
CA ARG A 33 1.56 9.25 16.64
C ARG A 33 0.45 8.50 17.37
N ARG A 34 -0.28 9.19 18.27
CA ARG A 34 -1.28 8.66 19.22
C ARG A 34 -1.86 7.28 18.84
N GLY A 35 -1.56 6.24 19.64
CA GLY A 35 -2.22 4.93 19.58
C GLY A 35 -1.51 3.85 18.74
N ASP A 36 -0.49 4.22 17.96
CA ASP A 36 0.25 3.26 17.13
C ASP A 36 1.34 2.51 17.94
N GLU A 37 1.52 1.23 17.65
CA GLU A 37 2.73 0.50 18.03
C GLU A 37 3.82 0.77 16.97
N PRO A 38 5.08 1.01 17.35
CA PRO A 38 6.13 1.21 16.36
C PRO A 38 6.27 -0.06 15.52
N GLY A 39 5.99 0.03 14.21
CA GLY A 39 6.58 -0.90 13.25
C GLY A 39 8.08 -0.68 13.30
N GLY A 40 8.87 -1.73 13.49
CA GLY A 40 10.31 -1.52 13.53
C GLY A 40 10.83 -1.01 12.19
N PHE A 41 12.00 -0.38 12.19
CA PHE A 41 12.48 0.47 11.10
C PHE A 41 13.33 -0.27 10.06
N THR A 42 13.47 -1.59 10.22
CA THR A 42 14.35 -2.41 9.39
C THR A 42 13.58 -3.48 8.62
N CYS A 43 14.23 -4.02 7.59
CA CYS A 43 13.73 -5.20 6.90
C CYS A 43 13.57 -6.41 7.82
N GLU A 44 14.40 -6.51 8.86
CA GLU A 44 14.30 -7.59 9.84
C GLU A 44 13.04 -7.45 10.71
N ASP A 45 12.72 -6.22 11.13
CA ASP A 45 11.48 -5.94 11.88
C ASP A 45 10.23 -6.28 11.04
N LEU A 46 10.24 -5.94 9.76
CA LEU A 46 9.16 -6.27 8.84
C LEU A 46 9.01 -7.79 8.66
N LYS A 47 10.13 -8.53 8.59
CA LYS A 47 10.15 -10.00 8.52
C LYS A 47 9.62 -10.64 9.79
N GLN A 48 10.05 -10.18 10.95
CA GLN A 48 9.60 -10.67 12.26
C GLN A 48 8.14 -10.31 12.53
N GLY A 49 7.68 -9.18 12.01
CA GLY A 49 6.31 -8.70 12.16
C GLY A 49 5.28 -9.53 11.40
N ALA A 50 5.66 -10.19 10.31
CA ALA A 50 4.75 -10.95 9.44
C ALA A 50 5.40 -12.22 8.83
N PRO A 51 6.01 -13.11 9.63
CA PRO A 51 6.99 -14.10 9.16
C PRO A 51 6.42 -15.14 8.20
N ARG A 52 5.10 -15.39 8.24
CA ARG A 52 4.45 -16.36 7.35
C ARG A 52 4.50 -15.94 5.88
N PHE A 53 4.44 -14.63 5.58
CA PHE A 53 4.45 -14.13 4.21
C PHE A 53 5.85 -14.17 3.61
N TRP A 54 6.85 -13.77 4.41
CA TRP A 54 8.26 -13.84 4.03
C TRP A 54 8.74 -15.27 3.82
N LYS A 55 8.41 -16.20 4.74
CA LYS A 55 8.78 -17.62 4.62
C LYS A 55 8.14 -18.30 3.40
N LYS A 56 6.95 -17.86 2.98
CA LYS A 56 6.25 -18.36 1.79
C LYS A 56 6.66 -17.64 0.49
N ARG A 57 7.64 -16.73 0.55
CA ARG A 57 8.06 -15.86 -0.56
C ARG A 57 6.92 -15.03 -1.17
N GLN A 58 5.88 -14.75 -0.38
CA GLN A 58 4.86 -13.77 -0.76
C GLN A 58 5.44 -12.35 -0.72
N PHE A 59 6.49 -12.14 0.09
CA PHE A 59 7.35 -10.97 0.07
C PHE A 59 8.81 -11.39 -0.04
N TYR A 60 9.63 -10.64 -0.78
CA TYR A 60 11.06 -10.88 -0.95
C TYR A 60 11.81 -9.59 -1.31
N ASP A 61 13.14 -9.66 -1.43
CA ASP A 61 14.02 -8.54 -1.82
C ASP A 61 13.75 -7.23 -1.07
N CYS A 62 13.68 -7.33 0.26
CA CYS A 62 13.49 -6.17 1.13
C CYS A 62 14.73 -5.26 1.17
N GLN A 63 14.51 -3.95 1.07
CA GLN A 63 15.52 -2.90 1.11
C GLN A 63 15.06 -1.72 2.00
N GLU A 64 15.97 -1.20 2.80
CA GLU A 64 15.78 0.07 3.52
C GLU A 64 16.17 1.19 2.56
N VAL A 65 15.20 1.99 2.11
CA VAL A 65 15.40 2.94 1.00
C VAL A 65 15.90 4.29 1.49
N GLY A 66 15.64 4.61 2.77
CA GLY A 66 16.10 5.83 3.41
C GLY A 66 15.08 6.36 4.42
N SER A 67 15.31 7.61 4.82
CA SER A 67 14.41 8.35 5.67
C SER A 67 14.28 9.80 5.22
N TRP A 68 13.14 10.40 5.52
CA TRP A 68 12.90 11.82 5.34
C TRP A 68 12.26 12.36 6.62
N GLU A 69 12.92 13.33 7.25
CA GLU A 69 12.60 13.80 8.59
C GLU A 69 12.49 12.66 9.61
N ASN A 70 11.28 12.29 10.02
CA ASN A 70 10.98 11.20 10.94
C ASN A 70 10.19 10.07 10.27
N ILE A 71 10.24 9.97 8.94
CA ILE A 71 9.56 8.93 8.16
C ILE A 71 10.62 7.99 7.59
N TYR A 72 10.44 6.69 7.81
CA TYR A 72 11.30 5.64 7.26
C TYR A 72 10.60 4.94 6.10
N PHE A 73 11.37 4.67 5.05
CA PHE A 73 10.89 3.99 3.86
C PHE A 73 11.55 2.61 3.75
N ILE A 74 10.71 1.59 3.62
CA ILE A 74 11.14 0.22 3.36
C ILE A 74 10.48 -0.22 2.06
N LYS A 75 11.22 -0.92 1.22
CA LYS A 75 10.77 -1.41 -0.06
C LYS A 75 10.92 -2.91 -0.13
N PHE A 76 10.00 -3.59 -0.78
CA PHE A 76 10.10 -5.03 -1.00
C PHE A 76 9.34 -5.42 -2.26
N LYS A 77 9.62 -6.61 -2.75
CA LYS A 77 8.97 -7.18 -3.91
C LYS A 77 7.93 -8.22 -3.51
N THR A 78 6.93 -8.37 -4.37
CA THR A 78 5.91 -9.40 -4.28
C THR A 78 5.58 -9.93 -5.67
N ASP A 79 5.08 -11.15 -5.75
CA ASP A 79 4.43 -11.69 -6.94
C ASP A 79 2.98 -12.04 -6.59
N VAL A 80 2.03 -11.38 -7.25
CA VAL A 80 0.59 -11.56 -6.95
C VAL A 80 0.12 -12.99 -7.27
N ASP A 81 0.82 -13.73 -8.12
CA ASP A 81 0.53 -15.14 -8.41
C ASP A 81 0.73 -16.03 -7.19
N ILE A 82 1.73 -15.68 -6.35
CA ILE A 82 2.03 -16.40 -5.11
C ILE A 82 0.93 -16.13 -4.07
N TRP A 83 0.27 -14.98 -4.14
CA TRP A 83 -0.84 -14.66 -3.23
C TRP A 83 -2.10 -15.42 -3.63
N ARG A 84 -2.57 -15.18 -4.85
CA ARG A 84 -3.70 -15.87 -5.48
C ARG A 84 -3.79 -15.45 -6.95
N ARG A 85 -3.95 -16.42 -7.85
CA ARG A 85 -4.03 -16.16 -9.30
C ARG A 85 -5.13 -15.17 -9.69
N ASP A 86 -6.27 -15.19 -9.01
CA ASP A 86 -7.39 -14.27 -9.28
C ASP A 86 -7.10 -12.83 -8.84
N TYR A 87 -5.95 -12.56 -8.21
CA TYR A 87 -5.48 -11.20 -7.91
C TYR A 87 -4.67 -10.58 -9.05
N ARG A 88 -4.59 -11.23 -10.21
CA ARG A 88 -4.02 -10.62 -11.43
C ARG A 88 -4.90 -9.51 -12.00
N GLU A 89 -6.20 -9.59 -11.76
CA GLU A 89 -7.22 -8.74 -12.41
C GLU A 89 -7.74 -7.64 -11.48
N ILE A 90 -7.15 -7.48 -10.29
CA ILE A 90 -7.52 -6.41 -9.36
C ILE A 90 -6.60 -5.20 -9.55
N GLY A 91 -7.12 -4.00 -9.27
CA GLY A 91 -6.38 -2.76 -9.42
C GLY A 91 -5.23 -2.61 -8.42
N GLU A 92 -4.36 -1.64 -8.70
CA GLU A 92 -3.17 -1.36 -7.89
C GLU A 92 -3.54 -0.95 -6.46
N GLY A 93 -4.58 -0.12 -6.32
CA GLY A 93 -5.10 0.27 -5.01
C GLY A 93 -5.49 -0.93 -4.16
N GLU A 94 -6.14 -1.94 -4.75
CA GLU A 94 -6.47 -3.17 -4.05
C GLU A 94 -5.25 -4.04 -3.71
N ILE A 95 -4.25 -4.09 -4.60
CA ILE A 95 -2.97 -4.77 -4.32
C ILE A 95 -2.28 -4.11 -3.13
N LEU A 96 -2.21 -2.78 -3.10
CA LEU A 96 -1.65 -2.01 -1.97
C LEU A 96 -2.41 -2.28 -0.68
N TRP A 97 -3.74 -2.32 -0.74
CA TRP A 97 -4.56 -2.60 0.42
C TRP A 97 -4.33 -4.02 0.95
N LEU A 98 -4.19 -5.01 0.07
CA LEU A 98 -3.88 -6.39 0.47
C LEU A 98 -2.48 -6.51 1.06
N ALA A 99 -1.47 -5.91 0.40
CA ALA A 99 -0.11 -5.84 0.91
C ALA A 99 -0.09 -5.26 2.32
N ASN A 100 -0.83 -4.17 2.53
CA ASN A 100 -0.92 -3.50 3.82
C ASN A 100 -1.41 -4.45 4.92
N ARG A 101 -2.47 -5.19 4.64
CA ARG A 101 -2.99 -6.17 5.59
C ARG A 101 -2.02 -7.31 5.84
N MET A 102 -1.30 -7.75 4.82
CA MET A 102 -0.33 -8.84 4.93
C MET A 102 0.92 -8.47 5.73
N VAL A 103 1.52 -7.29 5.51
CA VAL A 103 2.69 -6.83 6.31
C VAL A 103 2.31 -6.51 7.76
N ASN A 104 1.05 -6.17 8.01
CA ASN A 104 0.49 -6.10 9.36
C ASN A 104 0.04 -7.47 9.90
N ASP A 105 0.44 -8.58 9.27
CA ASP A 105 0.12 -9.96 9.65
C ASP A 105 -1.39 -10.26 9.77
N TYR A 106 -2.24 -9.53 9.05
CA TYR A 106 -3.69 -9.50 9.28
C TYR A 106 -4.08 -9.23 10.74
N ARG A 107 -3.12 -8.77 11.57
CA ARG A 107 -3.30 -8.38 12.95
C ARG A 107 -3.64 -6.89 12.92
N GLY A 108 -4.87 -6.59 13.27
CA GLY A 108 -5.37 -5.22 13.19
C GLY A 108 -6.33 -5.03 12.03
N SER A 109 -7.14 -4.00 12.16
CA SER A 109 -8.25 -3.74 11.26
C SER A 109 -7.89 -2.66 10.26
N CYS A 110 -6.63 -2.54 9.81
CA CYS A 110 -6.21 -1.45 8.91
C CYS A 110 -7.11 -1.46 7.68
N ARG A 111 -7.84 -0.36 7.49
CA ARG A 111 -8.98 -0.28 6.59
C ARG A 111 -8.68 0.55 5.36
N THR A 112 -7.66 1.38 5.43
CA THR A 112 -7.32 2.35 4.39
C THR A 112 -5.82 2.36 4.15
N VAL A 113 -5.45 2.55 2.89
CA VAL A 113 -4.11 2.84 2.39
C VAL A 113 -4.20 4.06 1.46
N SER A 114 -3.11 4.80 1.31
CA SER A 114 -2.94 5.78 0.23
C SER A 114 -1.92 5.26 -0.76
N GLU A 115 -2.18 5.50 -2.04
CA GLU A 115 -1.16 5.47 -3.09
C GLU A 115 -0.26 6.71 -2.91
N PHE A 116 1.06 6.53 -2.89
CA PHE A 116 2.02 7.63 -3.01
C PHE A 116 2.44 7.76 -4.46
N PHE A 117 2.41 8.99 -4.99
CA PHE A 117 3.03 9.29 -6.27
C PHE A 117 4.56 9.28 -6.09
N GLU A 118 5.22 8.23 -6.57
CA GLU A 118 6.67 8.07 -6.43
C GLU A 118 7.48 8.47 -7.68
N ASP A 119 6.85 8.74 -8.83
CA ASP A 119 7.59 9.14 -10.03
C ASP A 119 7.74 10.66 -10.10
N ASP A 120 9.02 11.10 -10.03
CA ASP A 120 9.64 12.41 -10.28
C ASP A 120 8.84 13.71 -10.03
N GLY A 121 7.73 13.63 -9.28
CA GLY A 121 6.77 14.65 -8.96
C GLY A 121 7.36 15.77 -8.12
N THR A 122 8.12 16.64 -8.77
CA THR A 122 8.77 17.80 -8.14
C THR A 122 7.79 18.75 -7.45
N ASN A 123 6.49 18.57 -7.64
CA ASN A 123 5.46 19.41 -7.06
C ASN A 123 4.44 18.57 -6.28
N PRO A 124 4.39 18.75 -4.95
CA PRO A 124 3.28 18.28 -4.12
C PRO A 124 1.93 18.58 -4.80
N THR A 125 1.08 17.55 -4.95
CA THR A 125 -0.26 17.69 -5.53
C THR A 125 -1.28 17.97 -4.44
N HIS A 126 -2.38 18.63 -4.74
CA HIS A 126 -3.48 18.75 -3.78
C HIS A 126 -4.39 17.51 -3.78
N THR A 127 -4.09 16.51 -4.61
CA THR A 127 -4.95 15.35 -4.85
C THR A 127 -4.22 14.06 -4.51
N ILE A 128 -4.88 13.18 -3.76
CA ILE A 128 -4.39 11.86 -3.38
C ILE A 128 -5.44 10.79 -3.69
N MET A 129 -4.98 9.55 -3.88
CA MET A 129 -5.85 8.38 -4.01
C MET A 129 -5.80 7.55 -2.72
N LEU A 130 -6.96 7.34 -2.11
CA LEU A 130 -7.11 6.48 -0.93
C LEU A 130 -7.88 5.23 -1.32
N THR A 131 -7.32 4.05 -1.06
CA THR A 131 -8.03 2.78 -1.26
C THR A 131 -8.38 2.15 0.08
N GLY A 132 -9.63 1.74 0.24
CA GLY A 132 -10.12 1.17 1.49
C GLY A 132 -11.50 0.54 1.37
N LEU A 133 -12.09 0.18 2.51
CA LEU A 133 -13.45 -0.38 2.55
C LEU A 133 -14.46 0.57 1.90
N TYR A 134 -15.27 0.05 0.99
CA TYR A 134 -16.40 0.82 0.48
C TYR A 134 -17.38 1.13 1.61
N GLN A 135 -17.61 2.43 1.84
CA GLN A 135 -18.68 2.93 2.69
C GLN A 135 -19.33 4.14 2.01
N GLU A 136 -20.65 4.09 1.86
CA GLU A 136 -21.44 5.17 1.25
C GLU A 136 -21.22 6.53 1.93
N THR A 137 -20.95 6.51 3.24
CA THR A 137 -20.76 7.74 4.03
C THR A 137 -19.29 8.16 4.19
N PHE A 138 -18.32 7.41 3.61
CA PHE A 138 -16.89 7.66 3.81
C PHE A 138 -16.50 9.11 3.49
N CYS A 139 -16.77 9.58 2.27
CA CYS A 139 -16.39 10.94 1.86
C CYS A 139 -17.08 12.03 2.68
N LYS A 140 -18.36 11.84 3.03
CA LYS A 140 -19.09 12.77 3.89
C LYS A 140 -18.49 12.85 5.29
N GLN A 141 -18.00 11.74 5.85
CA GLN A 141 -17.33 11.73 7.13
C GLN A 141 -15.93 12.35 7.04
N LEU A 142 -15.20 12.03 5.97
CA LEU A 142 -13.85 12.54 5.73
C LEU A 142 -13.85 14.07 5.61
N MET A 143 -14.75 14.65 4.82
CA MET A 143 -14.88 16.10 4.64
C MET A 143 -15.30 16.84 5.93
N LYS A 144 -15.97 16.16 6.87
CA LYS A 144 -16.37 16.75 8.17
C LYS A 144 -15.28 16.68 9.22
N ARG A 145 -14.24 15.87 9.00
CA ARG A 145 -13.18 15.66 9.97
C ARG A 145 -12.26 16.88 9.99
N GLN A 146 -11.88 17.28 11.20
CA GLN A 146 -10.88 18.32 11.40
C GLN A 146 -9.51 17.65 11.54
N PHE A 147 -8.54 18.15 10.76
CA PHE A 147 -7.13 17.79 10.88
C PHE A 147 -6.36 19.05 11.27
N ASP A 148 -5.27 18.89 12.02
CA ASP A 148 -4.58 20.03 12.64
C ASP A 148 -3.87 20.92 11.61
N ALA A 149 -3.33 20.35 10.53
CA ALA A 149 -2.49 21.04 9.56
C ALA A 149 -3.12 21.21 8.17
N TYR A 150 -4.25 20.53 7.88
CA TYR A 150 -4.88 20.53 6.57
C TYR A 150 -6.39 20.26 6.66
N GLN A 151 -7.09 20.40 5.54
CA GLN A 151 -8.51 20.15 5.41
C GLN A 151 -8.78 19.41 4.11
N VAL A 152 -9.74 18.49 4.15
CA VAL A 152 -10.24 17.82 2.95
C VAL A 152 -11.29 18.71 2.30
N THR A 153 -11.00 19.21 1.10
CA THR A 153 -11.88 20.11 0.35
C THR A 153 -12.83 19.37 -0.60
N SER A 154 -12.42 18.20 -1.10
CA SER A 154 -13.26 17.30 -1.89
C SER A 154 -12.94 15.84 -1.59
N CYS A 155 -13.95 14.97 -1.73
CA CYS A 155 -13.77 13.54 -1.71
C CYS A 155 -14.85 12.89 -2.57
N ASP A 156 -14.42 12.09 -3.54
CA ASP A 156 -15.29 11.41 -4.49
C ASP A 156 -14.84 9.96 -4.67
N VAL A 157 -15.79 9.06 -4.96
CA VAL A 157 -15.45 7.69 -5.36
C VAL A 157 -14.91 7.76 -6.78
N ALA A 158 -13.62 7.48 -6.94
CA ALA A 158 -12.97 7.40 -8.25
C ALA A 158 -13.24 6.05 -8.91
N GLU A 159 -13.14 4.98 -8.12
CA GLU A 159 -13.33 3.61 -8.58
C GLU A 159 -14.01 2.75 -7.52
N LEU A 160 -14.97 1.93 -7.95
CA LEU A 160 -15.59 0.91 -7.11
C LEU A 160 -14.99 -0.44 -7.52
N GLY A 161 -14.29 -1.09 -6.60
CA GLY A 161 -13.71 -2.40 -6.86
C GLY A 161 -14.79 -3.41 -7.22
N GLU A 162 -14.73 -3.93 -8.45
CA GLU A 162 -15.74 -4.85 -8.99
C GLU A 162 -15.69 -6.23 -8.29
N HIS A 163 -14.54 -6.56 -7.73
CA HIS A 163 -14.26 -7.85 -7.12
C HIS A 163 -14.39 -7.82 -5.60
N ARG A 164 -15.08 -8.82 -5.04
CA ARG A 164 -15.04 -9.07 -3.60
C ARG A 164 -13.68 -9.65 -3.22
N LEU A 165 -12.86 -8.83 -2.58
CA LEU A 165 -11.59 -9.26 -2.01
C LEU A 165 -11.82 -9.78 -0.60
N GLN A 166 -11.70 -11.09 -0.42
CA GLN A 166 -11.94 -11.73 0.88
C GLN A 166 -13.34 -11.38 1.45
N LEU A 167 -14.37 -11.36 0.59
CA LEU A 167 -15.76 -10.97 0.90
C LEU A 167 -15.99 -9.48 1.20
N ILE A 168 -14.99 -8.63 0.95
CA ILE A 168 -15.03 -7.20 1.21
C ILE A 168 -15.08 -6.43 -0.11
N TYR A 169 -15.91 -5.39 -0.17
CA TYR A 169 -15.88 -4.40 -1.25
C TYR A 169 -14.87 -3.30 -0.92
N LEU A 170 -13.98 -3.01 -1.86
CA LEU A 170 -13.05 -1.89 -1.77
C LEU A 170 -13.47 -0.80 -2.75
N SER A 171 -13.06 0.42 -2.44
CA SER A 171 -13.14 1.57 -3.34
C SER A 171 -11.88 2.39 -3.26
N THR A 172 -11.55 3.01 -4.39
CA THR A 172 -10.55 4.07 -4.47
C THR A 172 -11.27 5.41 -4.48
N TYR A 173 -10.86 6.28 -3.57
CA TYR A 173 -11.40 7.60 -3.35
C TYR A 173 -10.38 8.63 -3.79
N GLN A 174 -10.81 9.57 -4.64
CA GLN A 174 -10.02 10.75 -4.95
C GLN A 174 -10.28 11.80 -3.87
N VAL A 175 -9.24 12.22 -3.17
CA VAL A 175 -9.33 13.17 -2.06
C VAL A 175 -8.52 14.41 -2.41
N GLN A 176 -9.14 15.58 -2.27
CA GLN A 176 -8.48 16.86 -2.45
C GLN A 176 -8.25 17.54 -1.10
N LEU A 177 -7.05 18.04 -0.89
CA LEU A 177 -6.62 18.78 0.29
C LEU A 177 -6.50 20.27 -0.02
N ASN A 178 -6.63 21.11 1.01
CA ASN A 178 -6.43 22.56 0.92
C ASN A 178 -4.95 22.99 0.88
N VAL A 179 -4.05 22.08 1.22
CA VAL A 179 -2.60 22.25 1.13
C VAL A 179 -2.03 21.14 0.25
N PRO A 180 -0.83 21.32 -0.30
CA PRO A 180 -0.20 20.26 -1.06
C PRO A 180 0.06 19.02 -0.18
N ALA A 181 -0.23 17.84 -0.73
CA ALA A 181 -0.13 16.55 -0.08
C ALA A 181 1.33 16.05 -0.07
N GLU A 182 2.12 16.64 0.83
CA GLU A 182 3.46 16.16 1.14
C GLU A 182 3.43 14.79 1.85
N ARG A 183 4.58 14.10 1.89
CA ARG A 183 4.67 12.72 2.39
C ARG A 183 4.18 12.58 3.84
N ASP A 184 4.49 13.55 4.69
CA ASP A 184 4.02 13.63 6.08
C ASP A 184 2.50 13.87 6.17
N VAL A 185 1.94 14.73 5.33
CA VAL A 185 0.50 15.01 5.27
C VAL A 185 -0.27 13.75 4.88
N VAL A 186 0.19 13.05 3.83
CA VAL A 186 -0.42 11.78 3.39
C VAL A 186 -0.33 10.73 4.48
N LEU A 187 0.86 10.55 5.08
CA LEU A 187 1.06 9.56 6.13
C LEU A 187 0.22 9.88 7.37
N ASP A 188 0.17 11.14 7.79
CA ASP A 188 -0.67 11.59 8.91
C ASP A 188 -2.15 11.33 8.64
N LEU A 189 -2.64 11.62 7.44
CA LEU A 189 -4.02 11.34 7.06
C LEU A 189 -4.35 9.85 7.19
N VAL A 190 -3.53 8.97 6.61
CA VAL A 190 -3.82 7.54 6.66
C VAL A 190 -3.71 6.99 8.08
N VAL A 191 -2.72 7.44 8.86
CA VAL A 191 -2.60 7.11 10.29
C VAL A 191 -3.86 7.55 11.02
N GLN A 192 -4.34 8.78 10.81
CA GLN A 192 -5.54 9.29 11.44
C GLN A 192 -6.81 8.51 11.04
N LEU A 193 -6.91 8.05 9.79
CA LEU A 193 -8.03 7.23 9.32
C LEU A 193 -8.02 5.81 9.90
N ASN A 194 -6.83 5.27 10.18
CA ASN A 194 -6.67 3.99 10.86
C ASN A 194 -6.57 4.12 12.40
N ASN A 195 -6.52 5.33 12.95
CA ASN A 195 -6.33 5.57 14.39
C ASN A 195 -7.50 4.99 15.21
N GLY A 196 -7.16 4.23 16.25
CA GLY A 196 -8.09 3.43 17.06
C GLY A 196 -8.14 1.95 16.67
N LEU A 197 -7.50 1.56 15.56
CA LEU A 197 -7.34 0.17 15.16
C LEU A 197 -5.96 -0.31 15.63
N SER A 198 -5.92 -1.18 16.65
CA SER A 198 -4.66 -1.73 17.15
C SER A 198 -3.86 -2.37 16.01
N LYS A 199 -2.53 -2.16 16.00
CA LYS A 199 -1.54 -2.90 15.17
C LYS A 199 -1.43 -2.49 13.69
N CYS A 200 -1.87 -1.29 13.32
CA CYS A 200 -1.60 -0.71 11.99
C CYS A 200 -0.22 -0.04 11.93
N ARG A 201 0.82 -0.87 11.90
CA ARG A 201 2.23 -0.47 11.99
C ARG A 201 2.74 0.23 10.73
N TYR A 202 2.25 -0.21 9.56
CA TYR A 202 2.62 0.32 8.26
C TYR A 202 1.35 0.74 7.53
N ASN A 203 1.22 2.00 7.13
CA ASN A 203 -0.08 2.56 6.72
C ASN A 203 -0.11 3.11 5.29
N ALA A 204 1.04 3.31 4.67
CA ALA A 204 1.14 4.19 3.53
C ALA A 204 2.05 3.57 2.46
N TYR A 205 1.56 3.44 1.22
CA TYR A 205 2.13 2.53 0.23
C TYR A 205 2.26 3.13 -1.18
N ALA A 206 3.35 2.88 -1.88
CA ALA A 206 3.49 3.14 -3.31
C ALA A 206 3.66 1.82 -4.07
N VAL A 207 3.08 1.70 -5.27
CA VAL A 207 3.52 0.70 -6.25
C VAL A 207 4.51 1.38 -7.17
N ARG A 208 5.66 0.75 -7.40
CA ARG A 208 6.46 1.04 -8.59
C ARG A 208 6.17 -0.06 -9.60
N GLU A 209 5.61 0.31 -10.73
CA GLU A 209 5.74 -0.55 -11.91
C GLU A 209 7.23 -0.53 -12.30
N ASN A 210 7.81 -1.72 -12.50
CA ASN A 210 9.17 -1.79 -13.03
C ASN A 210 9.13 -1.17 -14.43
N ALA A 211 9.70 0.04 -14.58
CA ALA A 211 10.09 0.56 -15.88
C ALA A 211 11.06 -0.45 -16.51
N HIS A 212 10.62 -1.11 -17.58
CA HIS A 212 11.47 -1.96 -18.41
C HIS A 212 12.54 -1.15 -19.13
#